data_AF-A0A914WSJ3-F1
#
_entry.id   AF-A0A914WSJ3-F1
#
_cell.length_a   1.000
_cell.length_b   1.000
_cell.length_c   1.000
_cell.angle_alpha   90.00
_cell.angle_beta   90.00
_cell.angle_gamma   90.00
#
_symmetry.space_group_name_H-M   'P 1'
#
loop_
_entity.id
_entity.type
_entity.pdbx_description
1 polymer ?
#
loop_
_entity_poly.entity_id
_entity_poly.type
_entity_poly.pdbx_seq_one_letter_code
_entity_poly.pdbx_strand_id
1 'polypeptide(L)'
;MQMKEMFAGGFLFVTRSTLSARIMKWAVLCSLEPECMEPKGAVLTCSWGAEHDRWRQWAGCHRYDQSMINVIMNTWWDYNASIYTTNRFKSFAGIKRRSVGFFNLKSLCHQQ
;
A
#
# COMPACT_ATOMS: atom_id res chain seq x y z
N MET A 1 19.18 -15.92 -8.20
CA MET A 1 18.37 -14.96 -7.40
C MET A 1 17.20 -14.51 -8.28
N GLN A 2 15.97 -14.96 -8.00
CA GLN A 2 14.79 -14.53 -8.77
C GLN A 2 14.47 -13.07 -8.43
N MET A 3 14.41 -12.19 -9.44
CA MET A 3 13.87 -10.85 -9.24
C MET A 3 12.38 -10.98 -8.91
N LYS A 4 12.01 -10.55 -7.71
CA LYS A 4 10.62 -10.34 -7.35
C LYS A 4 10.25 -8.94 -7.82
N GLU A 5 9.49 -8.84 -8.90
CA GLU A 5 9.00 -7.54 -9.37
C GLU A 5 8.02 -6.96 -8.36
N MET A 6 8.38 -5.82 -7.76
CA MET A 6 7.55 -5.08 -6.83
C MET A 6 6.90 -3.92 -7.58
N PHE A 7 5.60 -4.00 -7.81
CA PHE A 7 4.84 -2.94 -8.46
C PHE A 7 4.41 -1.89 -7.45
N ALA A 8 4.58 -0.61 -7.79
CA ALA A 8 4.05 0.48 -6.98
C ALA A 8 2.52 0.39 -6.93
N GLY A 9 1.95 0.16 -5.75
CA GLY A 9 0.52 0.33 -5.53
C GLY A 9 0.18 1.82 -5.54
N GLY A 10 -0.96 2.22 -6.12
CA GLY A 10 -1.49 3.58 -5.96
C GLY A 10 -2.83 3.60 -5.23
N PHE A 11 -3.43 2.43 -5.05
CA PHE A 11 -4.77 2.23 -4.51
C PHE A 11 -4.83 0.81 -3.95
N LEU A 12 -5.73 0.60 -2.98
CA LEU A 12 -6.08 -0.72 -2.47
C LEU A 12 -7.49 -1.04 -2.93
N PHE A 13 -7.68 -2.20 -3.58
CA PHE A 13 -9.02 -2.72 -3.88
C PHE A 13 -9.41 -3.72 -2.80
N VAL A 14 -10.37 -3.35 -1.94
CA VAL A 14 -10.82 -4.17 -0.82
C VAL A 14 -12.26 -4.60 -1.05
N THR A 15 -12.49 -5.91 -1.18
CA THR A 15 -13.84 -6.49 -1.17
C THR A 15 -14.24 -6.86 0.25
N ARG A 16 -15.54 -6.78 0.56
CA ARG A 16 -16.06 -7.12 1.89
C ARG A 16 -15.91 -8.64 2.14
N SER A 17 -15.11 -9.00 3.12
CA SER A 17 -14.94 -10.37 3.62
C SER A 17 -14.50 -10.36 5.08
N THR A 18 -14.58 -11.51 5.76
CA THR A 18 -14.07 -11.64 7.14
C THR A 18 -12.56 -11.40 7.21
N LEU A 19 -11.82 -11.85 6.19
CA LEU A 19 -10.39 -11.64 6.06
C LEU A 19 -10.06 -10.15 5.87
N SER A 20 -10.73 -9.46 4.95
CA SER A 20 -10.47 -8.04 4.71
C SER A 20 -10.85 -7.19 5.92
N ALA A 21 -11.94 -7.50 6.62
CA ALA A 21 -12.29 -6.83 7.87
C ALA A 21 -11.21 -6.98 8.95
N ARG A 22 -10.61 -8.16 9.08
CA ARG A 22 -9.50 -8.40 10.02
C ARG A 22 -8.25 -7.61 9.64
N ILE A 23 -7.81 -7.70 8.39
CA ILE A 23 -6.65 -6.96 7.87
C ILE A 23 -6.86 -5.45 8.06
N MET A 24 -8.02 -4.93 7.67
CA MET A 24 -8.34 -3.50 7.77
C MET A 24 -8.43 -3.03 9.22
N LYS A 25 -8.92 -3.85 10.16
CA LYS A 25 -8.91 -3.53 11.59
C LYS A 25 -7.48 -3.22 12.06
N TRP A 26 -6.52 -4.07 11.71
CA TRP A 26 -5.12 -3.88 12.10
C TRP A 26 -4.46 -2.72 11.37
N ALA A 27 -4.76 -2.52 10.09
CA ALA A 27 -4.28 -1.36 9.33
C ALA A 27 -4.77 -0.03 9.93
N VAL A 28 -6.05 0.04 10.34
CA VAL A 28 -6.61 1.20 11.02
C VAL A 28 -5.95 1.42 12.37
N LEU A 29 -5.78 0.36 13.18
CA LEU A 29 -5.12 0.48 14.48
C LEU A 29 -3.66 0.97 14.35
N CYS A 30 -2.90 0.43 13.40
CA CYS A 30 -1.54 0.89 13.11
C CYS A 30 -1.52 2.34 12.62
N SER A 31 -2.52 2.77 11.84
CA SER A 31 -2.62 4.17 11.38
C SER A 31 -2.84 5.17 12.51
N LEU A 32 -3.27 4.71 13.68
CA LEU A 32 -3.48 5.54 14.88
C LEU A 32 -2.26 5.55 15.81
N GLU A 33 -1.25 4.72 15.54
CA GLU A 33 -0.03 4.60 16.34
C GLU A 33 1.14 5.27 15.60
N PRO A 34 1.70 6.38 16.11
CA PRO A 34 2.77 7.11 15.44
C PRO A 34 3.96 6.23 15.07
N GLU A 35 4.41 5.36 15.99
CA GLU A 35 5.58 4.50 15.75
C GLU A 35 5.34 3.46 14.64
N CYS A 36 4.08 3.19 14.28
CA CYS A 36 3.73 2.23 13.25
C CYS A 36 3.76 2.87 11.84
N MET A 37 3.31 4.12 11.71
CA MET A 37 3.32 4.87 10.45
C MET A 37 4.61 5.68 10.25
N GLU A 38 5.27 6.03 11.34
CA GLU A 38 6.54 6.77 11.42
C GLU A 38 7.52 6.01 12.32
N PRO A 39 7.99 4.82 11.90
CA PRO A 39 8.98 4.08 12.67
C PRO A 39 10.26 4.89 12.84
N LYS A 40 11.03 4.63 13.91
CA LYS A 40 12.27 5.35 14.19
C LYS A 40 13.22 5.31 12.99
N GLY A 41 13.62 6.49 12.49
CA GLY A 41 14.42 6.63 11.28
C GLY A 41 13.61 6.73 9.98
N ALA A 42 12.28 6.90 10.08
CA ALA A 42 11.44 7.16 8.92
C ALA A 42 11.82 8.46 8.21
N VAL A 43 11.70 8.45 6.89
CA VAL A 43 12.00 9.59 6.00
C VAL A 43 10.77 9.88 5.15
N LEU A 44 10.29 11.12 5.23
CA LEU A 44 9.09 11.55 4.51
C LEU A 44 9.33 11.78 3.01
N THR A 45 10.58 12.06 2.63
CA THR A 45 10.94 12.41 1.26
C THR A 45 11.85 11.35 0.66
N CYS A 46 11.45 10.89 -0.51
CA CYS A 46 12.16 9.93 -1.34
C CYS A 46 13.00 10.67 -2.39
N SER A 47 14.25 10.25 -2.59
CA SER A 47 15.16 10.85 -3.57
C SER A 47 15.79 9.79 -4.46
N TRP A 48 15.79 10.01 -5.77
CA TRP A 48 16.33 9.11 -6.79
C TRP A 48 17.67 9.59 -7.35
N GLY A 49 18.51 10.18 -6.48
CA GLY A 49 19.82 10.70 -6.87
C GLY A 49 19.76 11.75 -7.99
N ALA A 50 20.91 12.02 -8.62
CA ALA A 50 21.04 12.98 -9.72
C ALA A 50 20.44 12.47 -11.05
N GLU A 51 20.37 11.15 -11.23
CA GLU A 51 19.86 10.53 -12.46
C GLU A 51 18.32 10.45 -12.51
N HIS A 52 17.66 10.64 -11.35
CA HIS A 52 16.20 10.62 -11.21
C HIS A 52 15.51 9.35 -11.76
N ASP A 53 16.21 8.22 -11.86
CA ASP A 53 15.66 6.96 -12.37
C ASP A 53 14.81 6.26 -11.30
N ARG A 54 13.50 6.51 -11.36
CA ARG A 54 12.52 5.97 -10.40
C ARG A 54 12.23 4.49 -10.56
N TRP A 55 12.72 3.87 -11.63
CA TRP A 55 12.43 2.47 -11.96
C TRP A 55 13.58 1.55 -11.59
N ARG A 56 14.82 2.06 -11.57
CA ARG A 56 16.02 1.26 -11.30
C ARG A 56 16.71 1.59 -9.99
N GLN A 57 16.42 2.75 -9.40
CA GLN A 57 17.08 3.20 -8.17
C GLN A 57 16.11 3.17 -6.99
N TRP A 58 16.60 2.62 -5.87
CA TRP A 58 15.90 2.73 -4.60
C TRP A 58 15.96 4.17 -4.10
N ALA A 59 14.82 4.69 -3.63
CA ALA A 59 14.64 6.11 -3.34
C ALA A 59 15.09 6.55 -1.94
N GLY A 60 15.82 5.68 -1.21
CA GLY A 60 16.26 5.96 0.16
C GLY A 60 15.12 6.04 1.21
N CYS A 61 13.91 5.59 0.86
CA CYS A 61 12.71 5.74 1.68
C CYS A 61 11.77 4.52 1.47
N HIS A 62 10.69 4.47 2.25
CA HIS A 62 9.57 3.58 2.01
C HIS A 62 8.24 4.33 2.06
N ARG A 63 7.24 3.82 1.33
CA ARG A 63 5.83 4.17 1.58
C ARG A 63 5.33 3.36 2.78
N TYR A 64 5.38 3.96 3.97
CA TYR A 64 5.06 3.27 5.22
C TYR A 64 3.63 2.71 5.24
N ASP A 65 2.67 3.41 4.64
CA ASP A 65 1.30 2.95 4.46
C ASP A 65 1.20 1.63 3.67
N GLN A 66 2.01 1.48 2.63
CA GLN A 66 2.05 0.26 1.81
C GLN A 66 2.86 -0.85 2.47
N SER A 67 3.99 -0.48 3.09
CA SER A 67 4.83 -1.40 3.83
C SER A 67 4.08 -2.03 5.00
N MET A 68 3.29 -1.24 5.74
CA MET A 68 2.41 -1.70 6.82
C MET A 68 1.48 -2.81 6.32
N ILE A 69 0.76 -2.58 5.21
CA ILE A 69 -0.14 -3.60 4.65
C ILE A 69 0.63 -4.86 4.28
N ASN A 70 1.81 -4.73 3.67
CA ASN A 70 2.64 -5.89 3.36
C ASN A 70 3.10 -6.65 4.61
N VAL A 71 3.45 -5.97 5.70
CA VAL A 71 3.84 -6.62 6.97
C VAL A 71 2.66 -7.36 7.57
N ILE A 72 1.52 -6.67 7.73
CA ILE A 72 0.24 -7.23 8.19
C ILE A 72 -0.07 -8.49 7.40
N MET A 73 -0.15 -8.38 6.07
CA MET A 73 -0.43 -9.51 5.18
C MET A 73 0.58 -10.64 5.40
N ASN A 74 1.89 -10.39 5.32
CA ASN A 74 2.87 -11.47 5.49
C ASN A 74 2.73 -12.22 6.82
N THR A 75 2.36 -11.52 7.91
CA THR A 75 2.09 -12.17 9.20
C THR A 75 0.86 -13.09 9.15
N TRP A 76 -0.20 -12.78 8.39
CA TRP A 76 -1.38 -13.64 8.25
C TRP A 76 -1.15 -14.95 7.50
N TRP A 77 -0.12 -15.01 6.67
CA TRP A 77 0.19 -16.17 5.82
C TRP A 77 1.58 -16.73 6.09
N ASP A 78 2.08 -16.60 7.32
CA ASP A 78 3.34 -17.18 7.78
C ASP A 78 4.54 -16.87 6.85
N TYR A 79 4.59 -15.64 6.33
CA TYR A 79 5.63 -15.16 5.42
C TYR A 79 5.77 -16.00 4.13
N ASN A 80 4.71 -16.68 3.72
CA ASN A 80 4.68 -17.46 2.49
C ASN A 80 4.64 -16.54 1.26
N ALA A 81 5.82 -16.13 0.79
CA ALA A 81 5.94 -15.22 -0.35
C ALA A 81 5.27 -15.72 -1.64
N SER A 82 5.00 -17.03 -1.78
CA SER A 82 4.42 -17.60 -3.01
C SER A 82 2.99 -17.16 -3.29
N ILE A 83 2.29 -16.59 -2.31
CA ILE A 83 0.92 -16.08 -2.48
C ILE A 83 0.90 -14.65 -3.04
N TYR A 84 2.03 -13.94 -2.96
CA TYR A 84 2.20 -12.57 -3.44
C TYR A 84 2.97 -12.48 -4.75
N THR A 85 3.49 -13.60 -5.27
CA THR A 85 4.25 -13.61 -6.53
C THR A 85 3.33 -13.56 -7.75
N THR A 86 3.70 -12.69 -8.69
CA THR A 86 3.02 -12.48 -9.98
C THR A 86 3.05 -13.71 -10.88
N ASN A 87 3.92 -14.69 -10.62
CA ASN A 87 3.97 -15.96 -11.34
C ASN A 87 2.63 -16.73 -11.29
N ARG A 88 1.72 -16.38 -10.36
CA ARG A 88 0.35 -16.92 -10.30
C ARG A 88 -0.68 -16.11 -11.10
N PHE A 89 -0.40 -14.86 -11.46
CA PHE A 89 -1.34 -13.94 -12.07
C PHE A 89 -0.96 -13.68 -13.53
N LYS A 90 -1.70 -14.30 -14.47
CA LYS A 90 -1.52 -14.10 -15.92
C LYS A 90 -2.23 -12.84 -16.45
N SER A 91 -3.04 -12.18 -15.63
CA SER A 91 -3.94 -11.10 -16.03
C SER A 91 -3.99 -10.04 -14.95
N PHE A 92 -3.76 -8.79 -15.31
CA PHE A 92 -3.91 -7.65 -14.42
C PHE A 92 -5.23 -6.91 -14.74
N ALA A 93 -5.96 -6.52 -13.69
CA ALA A 93 -7.11 -5.63 -13.84
C ALA A 93 -6.64 -4.18 -13.78
N GLY A 94 -6.85 -3.42 -14.86
CA GLY A 94 -6.57 -1.98 -14.88
C GLY A 94 -7.74 -1.20 -14.30
N ILE A 95 -7.53 -0.47 -13.20
CA ILE A 95 -8.53 0.48 -12.70
C ILE A 95 -8.41 1.78 -13.49
N LYS A 96 -9.40 2.06 -14.36
CA LYS A 96 -9.56 3.38 -14.97
C LYS A 96 -10.23 4.31 -13.97
N ARG A 97 -9.43 5.18 -13.34
CA ARG A 97 -9.96 6.29 -12.52
C ARG A 97 -10.45 7.39 -13.45
N ARG A 98 -11.76 7.64 -13.50
CA ARG A 98 -12.30 8.88 -14.06
C ARG A 98 -12.14 9.96 -12.99
N SER A 99 -11.52 11.09 -13.32
CA SER A 99 -11.53 12.25 -12.43
C SER A 99 -12.99 12.69 -12.28
N VAL A 100 -13.61 12.31 -11.17
CA VAL A 100 -14.80 12.97 -10.66
C VAL A 100 -14.27 14.14 -9.85
N GLY A 101 -14.72 15.36 -10.19
CA GLY A 101 -14.21 16.60 -9.62
C GLY A 101 -14.18 16.60 -8.09
N PHE A 102 -13.41 17.52 -7.50
CA PHE A 102 -13.22 17.68 -6.06
C PHE A 102 -14.51 17.41 -5.26
N PHE A 103 -14.53 16.32 -4.49
CA PHE A 103 -15.61 16.07 -3.54
C PHE A 103 -15.48 17.07 -2.40
N ASN A 104 -16.47 17.95 -2.26
CA ASN A 104 -16.57 18.82 -1.09
C ASN A 104 -17.05 17.97 0.09
N LEU A 105 -16.12 17.58 0.97
CA LEU A 105 -16.42 16.78 2.16
C LEU A 105 -17.49 17.42 3.07
N LYS A 106 -17.71 18.75 3.02
CA LYS A 106 -18.78 19.41 3.78
C LYS A 106 -20.19 19.03 3.30
N SER A 107 -20.39 18.65 2.04
CA SER A 107 -21.72 18.29 1.53
C SER A 107 -22.16 16.88 1.92
N LEU A 108 -21.25 16.04 2.46
CA LEU A 108 -21.56 14.67 2.90
C LEU A 108 -21.93 14.57 4.39
N CYS A 109 -21.59 15.58 5.20
CA CYS A 109 -21.87 15.58 6.64
C CYS A 109 -23.25 16.16 7.04
N HIS A 110 -24.04 16.70 6.09
CA HIS A 110 -25.34 17.33 6.38
C HIS A 110 -26.56 16.45 6.08
N GLN A 111 -26.39 15.13 5.91
CA GLN A 111 -27.49 14.18 5.71
C GLN A 111 -27.61 13.15 6.85
N GLN A 112 -27.44 13.59 8.10
CA GLN A 112 -27.90 12.85 9.29
C GLN A 112 -28.90 13.68 10.06
#